data_AF-T1EH78-F1
#
_entry.id   AF-T1EH78-F1
#
_cell.length_a   1.000
_cell.length_b   1.000
_cell.length_c   1.000
_cell.angle_alpha   90.00
_cell.angle_beta   90.00
_cell.angle_gamma   90.00
#
_symmetry.space_group_name_H-M   'P 1'
#
loop_
_entity.id
_entity.type
_entity.pdbx_description
1 polymer ?
#
loop_
_entity_poly.entity_id
_entity_poly.type
_entity_poly.pdbx_seq_one_letter_code
_entity_poly.pdbx_strand_id
1 'polypeptide(L)'
;PYIEIVTQPKKTSLRFRYSTESRKAGNIYGDSCTESNPTFPTIKINNYRGPMRAMMLCVTEDGCLHPHKLVGNNCRPDGICVVDVKEPLFDDLISFTNVGVQCCRKDDVKK
;
A
#
# COMPACT_ATOMS: atom_id res chain seq x y z
N PRO A 1 0.56 2.71 22.18
CA PRO A 1 1.07 2.59 20.80
C PRO A 1 -0.03 2.98 19.80
N TYR A 2 0.28 3.75 18.76
CA TYR A 2 -0.67 4.09 17.70
C TYR A 2 0.06 4.30 16.37
N ILE A 3 -0.71 4.22 15.29
CA ILE A 3 -0.22 4.45 13.92
C ILE A 3 -0.67 5.84 13.48
N GLU A 4 0.24 6.58 12.88
CA GLU A 4 -0.03 7.86 12.25
C GLU A 4 0.30 7.75 10.77
N ILE A 5 -0.57 8.25 9.89
CA ILE A 5 -0.26 8.35 8.46
C ILE A 5 0.48 9.67 8.24
N VAL A 6 1.78 9.59 7.94
CA VAL A 6 2.65 10.76 7.70
C VAL A 6 2.49 11.27 6.28
N THR A 7 2.38 10.36 5.31
CA THR A 7 2.19 10.69 3.90
C THR A 7 0.97 9.94 3.39
N GLN A 8 -0.07 10.68 3.01
CA GLN A 8 -1.28 10.09 2.44
C GLN A 8 -1.03 9.64 0.98
N PRO A 9 -1.73 8.61 0.48
CA PRO A 9 -1.70 8.29 -0.94
C PRO A 9 -2.31 9.44 -1.76
N LYS A 10 -1.68 9.74 -2.90
CA LYS A 10 -2.14 10.76 -3.85
C LYS A 10 -3.50 10.37 -4.44
N LYS A 11 -4.47 11.29 -4.39
CA LYS A 11 -5.86 11.02 -4.77
C LYS A 11 -6.10 10.81 -6.28
N THR A 12 -5.26 11.35 -7.17
CA THR A 12 -5.70 11.59 -8.57
C THR A 12 -4.68 11.27 -9.68
N SER A 13 -3.86 10.22 -9.57
CA SER A 13 -2.93 9.91 -10.68
C SER A 13 -2.61 8.43 -10.94
N LEU A 14 -3.25 7.49 -10.25
CA LEU A 14 -2.96 6.07 -10.47
C LEU A 14 -4.03 5.39 -11.32
N ARG A 15 -3.66 5.00 -12.54
CA ARG A 15 -4.45 4.05 -13.33
C ARG A 15 -4.19 2.64 -12.81
N PHE A 16 -5.24 2.02 -12.28
CA PHE A 16 -5.22 0.60 -11.92
C PHE A 16 -5.10 -0.26 -13.20
N ARG A 17 -4.49 -1.44 -13.06
CA ARG A 17 -4.15 -2.32 -14.21
C ARG A 17 -4.75 -3.70 -14.04
N TYR A 18 -5.16 -4.33 -15.13
CA TYR A 18 -5.55 -5.75 -15.09
C TYR A 18 -4.33 -6.66 -15.08
N SER A 19 -4.48 -7.87 -14.52
CA SER A 19 -3.44 -8.92 -14.56
C SER A 19 -2.98 -9.30 -15.96
N THR A 20 -3.87 -9.15 -16.96
CA THR A 20 -3.58 -9.46 -18.36
C THR A 20 -2.83 -8.35 -19.09
N GLU A 21 -2.64 -7.18 -18.47
CA GLU A 21 -1.79 -6.15 -19.04
C GLU A 21 -0.32 -6.50 -18.84
N SER A 22 0.52 -6.34 -19.87
CA SER A 22 1.96 -6.65 -19.80
C SER A 22 2.79 -5.65 -18.99
N ARG A 23 2.20 -4.52 -18.59
CA ARG A 23 2.87 -3.46 -17.82
C ARG A 23 2.65 -3.66 -16.31
N LYS A 24 3.69 -3.39 -15.52
CA LYS A 24 3.59 -3.32 -14.05
C LYS A 24 2.50 -2.31 -13.63
N ALA A 25 1.85 -2.57 -12.50
CA ALA A 25 0.67 -1.84 -12.02
C ALA A 25 0.90 -0.38 -11.56
N GLY A 26 2.00 0.26 -11.95
CA GLY A 26 2.39 1.59 -11.47
C GLY A 26 2.70 1.60 -9.96
N ASN A 27 2.93 2.80 -9.42
CA ASN A 27 3.13 3.00 -7.98
C ASN A 27 2.03 3.91 -7.42
N ILE A 28 1.52 3.59 -6.24
CA ILE A 28 0.79 4.50 -5.39
C ILE A 28 1.82 5.48 -4.83
N TYR A 29 1.73 6.73 -5.26
CA TYR A 29 2.60 7.81 -4.78
C TYR A 29 1.96 8.53 -3.59
N GLY A 30 2.79 9.22 -2.82
CA GLY A 30 2.36 10.13 -1.77
C GLY A 30 1.74 11.40 -2.34
N ASP A 31 0.89 12.06 -1.56
CA ASP A 31 0.26 13.34 -1.86
C ASP A 31 1.25 14.46 -2.21
N SER A 32 2.40 14.47 -1.55
CA SER A 32 3.53 15.39 -1.73
C SER A 32 4.46 15.03 -2.91
N CYS A 33 4.16 13.97 -3.66
CA CYS A 33 5.02 13.49 -4.73
C CYS A 33 5.10 14.48 -5.90
N THR A 34 6.32 14.85 -6.26
CA THR A 34 6.67 15.63 -7.46
C THR A 34 7.44 14.78 -8.47
N GLU A 35 7.66 15.29 -9.68
CA GLU A 35 8.43 14.58 -10.71
C GLU A 35 9.90 14.35 -10.31
N SER A 36 10.49 15.33 -9.60
CA SER A 36 11.87 15.28 -9.15
C SER A 36 12.06 14.58 -7.80
N ASN A 37 11.00 14.51 -6.98
CA ASN A 37 11.05 13.91 -5.65
C ASN A 37 9.85 12.97 -5.43
N PRO A 38 9.99 11.68 -5.79
CA PRO A 38 8.93 10.72 -5.57
C PRO A 38 8.77 10.41 -4.08
N THR A 39 7.56 10.68 -3.55
CA THR A 39 7.17 10.25 -2.20
C THR A 39 6.16 9.10 -2.29
N PHE A 40 6.02 8.34 -1.21
CA PHE A 40 5.17 7.16 -1.14
C PHE A 40 4.28 7.21 0.11
N PRO A 41 3.20 6.42 0.17
CA PRO A 41 2.42 6.29 1.39
C PRO A 41 3.31 5.81 2.55
N THR A 42 3.33 6.58 3.62
CA THR A 42 4.22 6.34 4.76
C THR A 42 3.43 6.45 6.05
N ILE A 43 3.65 5.49 6.94
CA ILE A 43 3.11 5.50 8.31
C ILE A 43 4.26 5.67 9.31
N LYS A 44 3.94 6.23 10.47
CA LYS A 44 4.80 6.30 11.65
C LYS A 44 4.19 5.47 12.76
N ILE A 45 5.02 4.68 13.43
CA ILE A 45 4.61 3.90 14.59
C ILE A 45 5.06 4.65 15.85
N ASN A 46 4.11 5.24 16.56
CA ASN A 46 4.39 6.04 17.74
C ASN A 46 4.24 5.19 19.02
N ASN A 47 5.12 5.42 19.99
CA ASN A 47 5.09 4.80 21.33
C ASN A 47 5.10 3.25 21.31
N TYR A 48 5.89 2.66 20.42
CA TYR A 48 6.12 1.22 20.34
C TYR A 48 7.58 0.91 20.03
N ARG A 49 8.11 -0.16 20.64
CA ARG A 49 9.44 -0.71 20.36
C ARG A 49 9.35 -2.23 20.43
N GLY A 50 9.88 -2.90 19.42
CA GLY A 50 9.88 -4.36 19.30
C GLY A 50 9.48 -4.82 17.90
N PRO A 51 9.72 -6.09 17.55
CA PRO A 51 9.41 -6.61 16.21
C PRO A 51 7.94 -6.43 15.86
N MET A 52 7.64 -5.96 14.65
CA MET A 52 6.28 -5.77 14.17
C MET A 52 6.13 -6.07 12.69
N ARG A 53 4.87 -6.24 12.28
CA ARG A 53 4.46 -6.45 10.90
C ARG A 53 3.42 -5.40 10.53
N ALA A 54 3.75 -4.51 9.60
CA ALA A 54 2.80 -3.56 9.03
C ALA A 54 2.14 -4.17 7.79
N MET A 55 0.83 -3.96 7.65
CA MET A 55 0.05 -4.45 6.52
C MET A 55 -0.71 -3.32 5.85
N MET A 56 -0.79 -3.36 4.53
CA MET A 56 -1.63 -2.48 3.71
C MET A 56 -2.60 -3.32 2.89
N LEU A 57 -3.85 -2.86 2.85
CA LEU A 57 -5.01 -3.54 2.27
C LEU A 57 -5.83 -2.51 1.48
N CYS A 58 -6.48 -2.92 0.40
CA CYS A 58 -7.52 -2.10 -0.22
C CYS A 58 -8.86 -2.37 0.46
N VAL A 59 -9.56 -1.30 0.84
CA VAL A 59 -10.91 -1.35 1.41
C VAL A 59 -11.85 -0.44 0.64
N THR A 60 -13.15 -0.73 0.71
CA THR A 60 -14.24 0.16 0.30
C THR A 60 -14.47 1.25 1.36
N GLU A 61 -15.24 2.28 1.02
CA GLU A 61 -15.53 3.41 1.93
C GLU A 61 -16.27 2.99 3.22
N ASP A 62 -17.06 1.91 3.14
CA ASP A 62 -17.75 1.29 4.28
C ASP A 62 -16.85 0.33 5.09
N GLY A 63 -15.57 0.20 4.72
CA GLY A 63 -14.57 -0.58 5.46
C GLY A 63 -14.49 -2.07 5.09
N CYS A 64 -15.26 -2.54 4.10
CA CYS A 64 -15.14 -3.91 3.61
C CYS A 64 -13.86 -4.08 2.78
N LEU A 65 -13.34 -5.32 2.70
CA LEU A 65 -12.19 -5.61 1.83
C LEU A 65 -12.59 -5.41 0.36
N HIS A 66 -11.81 -4.59 -0.35
CA HIS A 66 -12.04 -4.34 -1.76
C HIS A 66 -11.58 -5.57 -2.58
N PRO A 67 -12.29 -5.98 -3.64
CA PRO A 67 -11.89 -7.12 -4.45
C PRO A 67 -10.57 -6.92 -5.20
N HIS A 68 -10.22 -5.66 -5.51
CA HIS A 68 -8.93 -5.34 -6.13
C HIS A 68 -7.76 -5.68 -5.22
N LYS A 69 -6.65 -6.07 -5.83
CA LYS A 69 -5.46 -6.53 -5.11
C LYS A 69 -4.37 -5.49 -5.17
N LEU A 70 -3.68 -5.27 -4.05
CA LEU A 70 -2.39 -4.61 -4.11
C LEU A 70 -1.36 -5.57 -4.69
N VAL A 71 -0.47 -5.06 -5.54
CA VAL A 71 0.60 -5.82 -6.18
C VAL A 71 1.90 -5.05 -6.12
N GLY A 72 3.02 -5.75 -5.99
CA GLY A 72 4.31 -5.11 -5.73
C GLY A 72 5.30 -6.07 -5.10
N ASN A 73 6.49 -5.58 -4.79
CA ASN A 73 7.58 -6.42 -4.26
C ASN A 73 7.22 -7.08 -2.92
N ASN A 74 6.45 -6.37 -2.09
CA ASN A 74 6.09 -6.79 -0.74
C ASN A 74 4.64 -7.27 -0.64
N CYS A 75 3.98 -7.52 -1.77
CA CYS A 75 2.57 -7.85 -1.82
C CYS A 75 2.36 -9.34 -2.08
N ARG A 76 1.55 -9.95 -1.21
CA ARG A 76 1.17 -11.36 -1.29
C ARG A 76 0.14 -11.60 -2.40
N PRO A 77 -0.02 -12.86 -2.88
CA PRO A 77 -1.00 -13.20 -3.92
C PRO A 77 -2.48 -12.91 -3.58
N ASP A 78 -2.79 -12.75 -2.30
CA ASP A 78 -4.11 -12.36 -1.79
C ASP A 78 -4.37 -10.85 -1.82
N GLY A 79 -3.39 -10.04 -2.24
CA GLY A 79 -3.54 -8.59 -2.40
C GLY A 79 -3.17 -7.76 -1.18
N ILE A 80 -2.48 -8.36 -0.20
CA ILE A 80 -2.02 -7.71 1.03
C ILE A 80 -0.53 -7.38 0.91
N CYS A 81 -0.15 -6.11 1.10
CA CYS A 81 1.27 -5.75 1.17
C CYS A 81 1.75 -5.77 2.62
N VAL A 82 2.89 -6.40 2.86
CA VAL A 82 3.41 -6.71 4.19
C VAL A 82 4.85 -6.24 4.32
N VAL A 83 5.14 -5.51 5.40
CA VAL A 83 6.49 -5.09 5.76
C VAL A 83 6.79 -5.59 7.17
N ASP A 84 7.82 -6.42 7.28
CA ASP A 84 8.34 -6.91 8.57
C ASP A 84 9.44 -5.99 9.07
N VAL A 85 9.25 -5.41 10.25
CA VAL A 85 10.21 -4.55 10.92
C VAL A 85 10.75 -5.32 12.13
N LYS A 86 11.95 -5.87 11.99
CA LYS A 86 12.58 -6.73 13.01
C LYS A 86 13.23 -5.94 14.13
N GLU A 87 13.87 -4.83 13.80
CA GLU A 87 14.62 -3.99 14.74
C GLU A 87 14.16 -2.54 14.60
N PRO A 88 12.96 -2.18 15.09
CA PRO A 88 12.48 -0.84 14.89
C PRO A 88 13.22 0.17 15.75
N LEU A 89 13.58 1.30 15.16
CA LEU A 89 14.00 2.48 15.92
C LEU A 89 12.76 3.17 16.51
N PHE A 90 13.00 4.04 17.49
CA PHE A 90 11.94 4.89 17.99
C PHE A 90 11.44 5.79 16.86
N ASP A 91 10.13 5.94 16.73
CA ASP A 91 9.50 6.78 15.70
C ASP A 91 9.75 6.32 14.26
N ASP A 92 9.86 5.01 14.06
CA ASP A 92 10.11 4.41 12.76
C ASP A 92 9.05 4.77 11.71
N LEU A 93 9.56 5.11 10.52
CA LEU A 93 8.79 5.40 9.32
C LEU A 93 8.77 4.17 8.43
N ILE A 94 7.57 3.70 8.10
CA ILE A 94 7.35 2.57 7.19
C ILE A 94 6.72 3.11 5.92
N SER A 95 7.50 3.08 4.84
CA SER A 95 7.05 3.52 3.51
C SER A 95 6.69 2.32 2.64
N PHE A 96 5.51 2.38 2.03
CA PHE A 96 5.02 1.35 1.10
C PHE A 96 5.40 1.73 -0.33
N THR A 97 6.62 1.38 -0.72
CA THR A 97 7.16 1.62 -2.07
C THR A 97 6.78 0.49 -3.03
N ASN A 98 6.81 0.78 -4.33
CA ASN A 98 6.58 -0.23 -5.37
C ASN A 98 5.24 -0.98 -5.27
N VAL A 99 4.22 -0.34 -4.67
CA VAL A 99 2.86 -0.87 -4.56
C VAL A 99 1.98 -0.26 -5.64
N GLY A 100 1.36 -1.09 -6.46
CA GLY A 100 0.32 -0.72 -7.41
C GLY A 100 -1.00 -1.43 -7.11
N VAL A 101 -2.05 -1.10 -7.86
CA VAL A 101 -3.38 -1.71 -7.70
C VAL A 101 -3.71 -2.51 -8.96
N GLN A 102 -4.03 -3.78 -8.77
CA GLN A 102 -4.49 -4.68 -9.81
C GLN A 102 -6.02 -4.82 -9.76
N CYS A 103 -6.67 -4.44 -10.85
CA CYS A 103 -8.10 -4.63 -11.04
C CYS A 103 -8.45 -6.11 -11.12
N CYS A 104 -9.47 -6.50 -10.37
CA CYS A 104 -10.15 -7.77 -10.57
C CYS A 104 -11.24 -7.60 -11.63
N ARG A 105 -11.44 -8.64 -12.45
CA ARG A 105 -12.58 -8.69 -13.37
C ARG A 105 -13.83 -9.01 -12.56
N LYS A 106 -14.99 -8.58 -13.06
CA LYS A 106 -16.28 -8.85 -12.39
C LYS A 106 -16.50 -10.35 -12.15
N ASP A 107 -16.09 -11.18 -13.11
CA ASP A 107 -16.26 -12.63 -13.03
C ASP A 107 -15.36 -13.29 -11.97
N ASP A 108 -14.26 -12.62 -11.58
CA ASP A 108 -13.30 -13.12 -10.59
C ASP A 108 -13.68 -12.72 -9.15
N VAL A 109 -14.67 -11.84 -8.98
CA VAL A 109 -15.17 -11.43 -7.66
C VAL A 109 -16.06 -12.54 -7.13
N LYS A 110 -15.54 -13.29 -6.15
CA LYS A 110 -16.35 -14.26 -5.41
C LYS A 110 -17.52 -13.53 -4.75
N LYS A 111 -18.74 -13.95 -5.07
CA LYS A 111 -19.96 -13.53 -4.38
C LYS A 111 -19.98 -14.05 -2.95
#